data_AF-A0A259S7W0-F1
#
_entry.id   AF-A0A259S7W0-F1
#
_cell.length_a   1.000
_cell.length_b   1.000
_cell.length_c   1.000
_cell.angle_alpha   90.00
_cell.angle_beta   90.00
_cell.angle_gamma   90.00
#
_symmetry.space_group_name_H-M   'P 1'
#
loop_
_entity.id
_entity.type
_entity.pdbx_description
1 polymer ?
#
loop_
_entity_poly.entity_id
_entity_poly.type
_entity_poly.pdbx_seq_one_letter_code
_entity_poly.pdbx_strand_id
1 'polypeptide(L)'
;FVGGYMMAVLGCGITQQLSAARLLYAMGRDGALPTRLFGRVNPRTGVPVANVLIVAAIALTALFVNLEQASSMINFGAFIAFTFVNLSVIFVFFRFIAKRTIGSWIGFVVIPAIGVVINVALWLSLDGISMIIGGAWTAIGVVYLLVKTRGFRAAPPDLTGPINVGMYD
;
A
#
# COMPACT_ATOMS: atom_id res chain seq x y z
N PHE A 1 33.21 -8.14 1.55
CA PHE A 1 32.23 -7.06 1.82
C PHE A 1 31.33 -6.78 0.62
N VAL A 2 31.87 -6.35 -0.54
CA VAL A 2 31.09 -6.04 -1.76
C VAL A 2 30.23 -7.21 -2.25
N GLY A 3 30.77 -8.44 -2.30
CA GLY A 3 30.00 -9.61 -2.74
C GLY A 3 28.77 -9.90 -1.87
N GLY A 4 28.87 -9.71 -0.54
CA GLY A 4 27.73 -9.87 0.36
C GLY A 4 26.66 -8.81 0.13
N TYR A 5 27.06 -7.55 -0.12
CA TYR A 5 26.15 -6.47 -0.46
C TYR A 5 25.38 -6.76 -1.77
N MET A 6 26.06 -7.24 -2.81
CA MET A 6 25.41 -7.57 -4.09
C MET A 6 24.36 -8.68 -3.92
N MET A 7 24.69 -9.73 -3.16
CA MET A 7 23.74 -10.81 -2.89
C MET A 7 22.51 -10.32 -2.13
N ALA A 8 22.70 -9.42 -1.16
CA ALA A 8 21.60 -8.81 -0.43
C ALA A 8 20.69 -7.96 -1.34
N VAL A 9 21.26 -7.09 -2.17
CA VAL A 9 20.48 -6.24 -3.08
C VAL A 9 19.70 -7.08 -4.10
N LEU A 10 20.33 -8.10 -4.69
CA LEU A 10 19.66 -9.01 -5.61
C LEU A 10 18.52 -9.77 -4.92
N GLY A 11 18.76 -10.30 -3.71
CA GLY A 11 17.74 -11.00 -2.93
C GLY A 11 16.54 -10.12 -2.57
N CYS A 12 16.78 -8.91 -2.08
CA CYS A 12 15.73 -7.93 -1.78
C CYS A 12 14.97 -7.49 -3.04
N GLY A 13 15.66 -7.30 -4.17
CA GLY A 13 15.04 -6.91 -5.44
C GLY A 13 14.04 -7.95 -5.95
N ILE A 14 14.45 -9.22 -5.97
CA ILE A 14 13.57 -10.34 -6.38
C ILE A 14 12.36 -10.45 -5.45
N THR A 15 12.59 -10.32 -4.14
CA THR A 15 11.52 -10.40 -3.13
C THR A 15 10.50 -9.26 -3.29
N GLN A 16 10.96 -8.04 -3.56
CA GLN A 16 10.09 -6.89 -3.80
C GLN A 16 9.28 -7.05 -5.09
N GLN A 17 9.90 -7.55 -6.16
CA GLN A 17 9.23 -7.77 -7.43
C GLN A 17 8.09 -8.79 -7.32
N LEU A 18 8.31 -9.89 -6.60
CA LEU A 18 7.27 -10.90 -6.34
C LEU A 18 6.17 -10.37 -5.40
N SER A 19 6.55 -9.59 -4.38
CA SER A 19 5.60 -9.00 -3.43
C SER A 19 4.64 -8.03 -4.11
N ALA A 20 5.16 -7.16 -4.99
CA ALA A 20 4.34 -6.24 -5.77
C ALA A 20 3.37 -6.97 -6.72
N ALA A 21 3.84 -8.02 -7.41
CA ALA A 21 2.99 -8.81 -8.30
C ALA A 21 1.85 -9.54 -7.55
N ARG A 22 2.12 -10.01 -6.33
CA ARG A 22 1.12 -10.63 -5.44
C ARG A 22 0.13 -9.61 -4.89
N LEU A 23 0.58 -8.40 -4.55
CA LEU A 23 -0.32 -7.32 -4.14
C LEU A 23 -1.30 -6.97 -5.27
N LEU A 24 -0.81 -6.81 -6.50
CA LEU A 24 -1.66 -6.58 -7.67
C LEU A 24 -2.64 -7.74 -7.91
N TYR A 25 -2.21 -8.97 -7.65
CA TYR A 25 -3.09 -10.15 -7.76
C TYR A 25 -4.19 -10.13 -6.72
N ALA A 26 -3.86 -9.87 -5.45
CA ALA A 26 -4.83 -9.74 -4.38
C ALA A 26 -5.85 -8.63 -4.70
N MET A 27 -5.38 -7.46 -5.15
CA MET A 27 -6.26 -6.37 -5.59
C MET A 27 -7.15 -6.75 -6.79
N GLY A 28 -6.66 -7.58 -7.72
CA GLY A 28 -7.47 -8.10 -8.83
C GLY A 28 -8.51 -9.15 -8.42
N ARG A 29 -8.14 -10.01 -7.46
CA ARG A 29 -9.00 -11.04 -6.86
C ARG A 29 -10.12 -10.41 -6.03
N ASP A 30 -9.78 -9.40 -5.21
CA ASP A 30 -10.71 -8.69 -4.34
C ASP A 30 -11.60 -7.70 -5.13
N GLY A 31 -11.50 -7.71 -6.46
CA GLY A 31 -12.33 -6.91 -7.36
C GLY A 31 -11.94 -5.43 -7.43
N ALA A 32 -10.86 -5.00 -6.78
CA ALA A 32 -10.34 -3.61 -6.83
C ALA A 32 -9.66 -3.27 -8.17
N LEU A 33 -9.17 -4.27 -8.90
CA LEU A 33 -8.71 -4.15 -10.30
C LEU A 33 -9.51 -5.10 -11.22
N PRO A 34 -9.49 -4.92 -12.56
CA PRO A 34 -10.18 -5.82 -13.49
C PRO A 34 -9.72 -7.27 -13.33
N THR A 35 -10.57 -8.13 -12.78
CA THR A 35 -10.27 -9.53 -12.42
C THR A 35 -9.80 -10.36 -13.62
N ARG A 36 -10.21 -9.99 -14.84
CA ARG A 36 -9.81 -10.69 -16.07
C ARG A 36 -8.30 -10.64 -16.36
N LEU A 37 -7.62 -9.56 -15.95
CA LEU A 37 -6.18 -9.41 -16.18
C LEU A 37 -5.38 -9.68 -14.90
N PHE A 38 -5.80 -9.07 -13.78
CA PHE A 38 -5.04 -9.10 -12.55
C PHE A 38 -5.35 -10.28 -11.63
N GLY A 39 -6.50 -10.94 -11.81
CA GLY A 39 -6.95 -12.09 -11.01
C GLY A 39 -6.59 -13.45 -11.62
N ARG A 40 -5.85 -13.50 -12.74
CA ARG A 40 -5.44 -14.76 -13.38
C ARG A 40 -4.08 -15.22 -12.87
N VAL A 41 -4.04 -16.47 -12.42
CA VAL A 41 -2.80 -17.16 -12.01
C VAL A 41 -2.50 -18.28 -12.99
N ASN A 42 -1.22 -18.51 -13.28
CA ASN A 42 -0.83 -19.67 -14.07
C ASN A 42 -1.07 -20.95 -13.25
N PRO A 43 -1.90 -21.90 -13.73
CA PRO A 43 -2.27 -23.10 -12.98
C PRO A 43 -1.10 -24.05 -12.70
N ARG A 44 0.01 -23.95 -13.45
CA ARG A 44 1.19 -24.81 -13.24
C ARG A 44 2.17 -24.26 -12.21
N THR A 45 2.35 -22.94 -12.15
CA THR A 45 3.36 -22.30 -11.29
C THR A 45 2.78 -21.62 -10.06
N GLY A 46 1.46 -21.38 -10.02
CA GLY A 46 0.82 -20.61 -8.95
C GLY A 46 1.23 -19.13 -8.94
N VAL A 47 1.92 -18.66 -9.99
CA VAL A 47 2.42 -17.28 -10.09
C VAL A 47 1.52 -16.44 -11.01
N PRO A 48 1.15 -15.20 -10.61
CA PRO A 48 0.44 -14.26 -11.47
C PRO A 48 1.40 -13.66 -12.52
N VAL A 49 1.70 -14.43 -13.58
CA VAL A 49 2.71 -14.07 -14.61
C VAL A 49 2.44 -12.70 -15.23
N ALA A 50 1.18 -12.37 -15.53
CA ALA A 50 0.81 -11.06 -16.06
C ALA A 50 1.22 -9.91 -15.13
N ASN A 51 0.99 -10.06 -13.82
CA ASN A 51 1.35 -9.05 -12.84
C ASN A 51 2.86 -8.95 -12.68
N VAL A 52 3.58 -10.07 -12.75
CA VAL A 52 5.06 -10.08 -12.74
C VAL A 52 5.62 -9.31 -13.94
N LEU A 53 5.08 -9.53 -15.14
CA LEU A 53 5.51 -8.81 -16.34
C LEU A 53 5.20 -7.31 -16.26
N ILE A 54 4.04 -6.93 -15.72
CA ILE A 54 3.70 -5.51 -15.50
C ILE A 54 4.69 -4.86 -14.53
N VAL A 55 4.96 -5.51 -13.39
CA VAL A 55 5.93 -4.99 -12.41
C VAL A 55 7.33 -4.93 -13.00
N ALA A 56 7.74 -5.91 -13.81
CA ALA A 56 9.01 -5.90 -14.51
C ALA A 56 9.12 -4.76 -15.53
N ALA A 57 8.06 -4.50 -16.30
CA ALA A 57 8.01 -3.38 -17.24
C ALA A 57 8.11 -2.02 -16.52
N ILE A 58 7.46 -1.87 -15.36
CA ILE A 58 7.60 -0.68 -14.51
C ILE A 58 9.02 -0.61 -13.93
N ALA A 59 9.60 -1.71 -13.47
CA ALA A 59 10.96 -1.73 -12.93
C ALA A 59 12.02 -1.31 -13.97
N LEU A 60 11.79 -1.57 -15.27
CA LEU A 60 12.67 -1.11 -16.34
C LEU A 60 12.74 0.43 -16.45
N THR A 61 11.73 1.17 -15.97
CA THR A 61 11.79 2.63 -15.96
C THR A 61 12.86 3.17 -15.01
N ALA A 62 13.39 2.34 -14.10
CA ALA A 62 14.52 2.69 -13.24
C ALA A 62 15.78 3.07 -14.03
N LEU A 63 15.91 2.66 -15.30
CA LEU A 63 17.02 3.07 -16.18
C LEU A 63 17.04 4.58 -16.49
N PHE A 64 15.91 5.27 -16.32
CA PHE A 64 15.75 6.70 -16.63
C PHE A 64 15.63 7.58 -15.38
N VAL A 65 15.73 6.99 -14.18
CA VAL A 65 15.51 7.70 -12.90
C VAL A 65 16.78 7.66 -12.06
N ASN A 66 17.19 8.81 -11.52
CA ASN A 66 18.34 8.89 -10.63
C ASN A 66 18.03 8.33 -9.23
N LEU A 67 19.05 7.84 -8.54
CA LEU A 67 18.89 7.23 -7.21
C LEU A 67 18.20 8.15 -6.19
N GLU A 68 18.54 9.44 -6.21
CA GLU A 68 17.95 10.45 -5.30
C GLU A 68 16.45 10.66 -5.57
N GLN A 69 16.06 10.72 -6.85
CA GLN A 69 14.66 10.84 -7.27
C GLN A 69 13.87 9.57 -6.94
N ALA A 70 14.45 8.39 -7.22
CA ALA A 70 13.83 7.10 -6.92
C ALA A 70 13.59 6.94 -5.41
N SER A 71 14.61 7.25 -4.59
CA SER A 71 14.51 7.21 -3.12
C SER A 71 13.44 8.15 -2.59
N SER A 72 13.44 9.40 -3.07
CA SER A 72 12.44 10.41 -2.67
C SER A 72 11.02 10.02 -3.06
N MET A 73 10.83 9.40 -4.23
CA MET A 73 9.52 8.92 -4.69
C MET A 73 9.02 7.70 -3.89
N ILE A 74 9.91 6.80 -3.47
CA ILE A 74 9.57 5.70 -2.57
C ILE A 74 9.17 6.25 -1.19
N ASN A 75 9.93 7.21 -0.65
CA ASN A 75 9.62 7.85 0.63
C ASN A 75 8.27 8.56 0.59
N PHE A 76 7.95 9.25 -0.52
CA PHE A 76 6.65 9.88 -0.72
C PHE A 76 5.51 8.86 -0.61
N GLY A 77 5.62 7.74 -1.34
CA GLY A 77 4.61 6.68 -1.31
C GLY A 77 4.46 6.06 0.09
N ALA A 78 5.58 5.85 0.78
CA ALA A 78 5.59 5.31 2.14
C ALA A 78 4.88 6.25 3.13
N PHE A 79 5.19 7.55 3.12
CA PHE A 79 4.57 8.52 4.03
C PHE A 79 3.08 8.66 3.78
N ILE A 80 2.64 8.65 2.53
CA ILE A 80 1.22 8.64 2.19
C ILE A 80 0.56 7.35 2.70
N ALA A 81 1.13 6.19 2.39
CA ALA A 81 0.58 4.91 2.81
C ALA A 81 0.47 4.81 4.34
N PHE A 82 1.53 5.17 5.07
CA PHE A 82 1.53 5.17 6.53
C PHE A 82 0.55 6.19 7.11
N THR A 83 0.41 7.37 6.50
CA THR A 83 -0.61 8.34 6.93
C THR A 83 -2.02 7.75 6.78
N PHE A 84 -2.33 7.13 5.64
CA PHE A 84 -3.63 6.50 5.42
C PHE A 84 -3.87 5.30 6.35
N VAL A 85 -2.85 4.47 6.63
CA VAL A 85 -2.98 3.37 7.59
C VAL A 85 -3.27 3.92 8.99
N ASN A 86 -2.52 4.93 9.46
CA ASN A 86 -2.78 5.54 10.78
C ASN A 86 -4.17 6.15 10.85
N LEU A 87 -4.62 6.83 9.79
CA LEU A 87 -5.95 7.41 9.72
C LEU A 87 -7.05 6.34 9.69
N SER A 88 -6.81 5.23 8.98
CA SER A 88 -7.71 4.07 8.95
C SER A 88 -7.85 3.42 10.32
N VAL A 89 -6.75 3.27 11.07
CA VAL A 89 -6.79 2.75 12.45
C VAL A 89 -7.63 3.65 13.36
N ILE A 90 -7.47 4.98 13.25
CA ILE A 90 -8.30 5.95 13.99
C ILE A 90 -9.77 5.82 13.59
N PHE A 91 -10.07 5.71 12.29
CA PHE A 91 -11.44 5.52 11.81
C PHE A 91 -12.06 4.21 12.30
N VAL A 92 -11.33 3.10 12.22
CA VAL A 92 -11.77 1.78 12.70
C VAL A 92 -12.03 1.82 14.20
N PHE A 93 -11.15 2.50 14.97
CA PHE A 93 -11.40 2.77 16.36
C PHE A 93 -12.77 3.43 16.50
N PHE A 94 -13.01 4.61 15.94
CA PHE A 94 -14.29 5.31 16.12
C PHE A 94 -15.52 4.52 15.60
N ARG A 95 -15.38 3.73 14.53
CA ARG A 95 -16.51 3.07 13.87
C ARG A 95 -16.89 1.70 14.42
N PHE A 96 -15.93 0.90 14.89
CA PHE A 96 -16.14 -0.52 15.22
C PHE A 96 -15.87 -0.88 16.69
N ILE A 97 -15.08 -0.10 17.43
CA ILE A 97 -14.72 -0.43 18.82
C ILE A 97 -15.79 0.12 19.77
N ALA A 98 -16.65 -0.76 20.30
CA ALA A 98 -17.72 -0.38 21.23
C ALA A 98 -17.20 -0.09 22.66
N LYS A 99 -16.17 -0.80 23.12
CA LYS A 99 -15.59 -0.63 24.48
C LYS A 99 -14.35 0.26 24.44
N ARG A 100 -14.47 1.45 25.03
CA ARG A 100 -13.45 2.51 25.00
C ARG A 100 -12.65 2.55 26.31
N THR A 101 -11.66 1.68 26.46
CA THR A 101 -10.74 1.73 27.61
C THR A 101 -9.62 2.76 27.36
N ILE A 102 -9.04 3.33 28.43
CA ILE A 102 -7.91 4.28 28.34
C ILE A 102 -6.72 3.70 27.55
N GLY A 103 -6.38 2.42 27.77
CA GLY A 103 -5.35 1.75 26.98
C GLY A 103 -5.67 1.64 25.49
N SER A 104 -6.96 1.52 25.14
CA SER A 104 -7.42 1.49 23.75
C SER A 104 -7.33 2.89 23.11
N TRP A 105 -7.63 3.96 23.84
CA TRP A 105 -7.41 5.32 23.36
C TRP A 105 -5.94 5.61 23.05
N ILE A 106 -5.04 5.20 23.94
CA ILE A 106 -3.60 5.40 23.73
C ILE A 106 -3.13 4.58 22.51
N GLY A 107 -3.49 3.30 22.45
CA GLY A 107 -3.05 2.38 21.40
C GLY A 107 -3.61 2.71 20.00
N PHE A 108 -4.87 3.11 19.91
CA PHE A 108 -5.58 3.25 18.64
C PHE A 108 -5.75 4.71 18.17
N VAL A 109 -5.54 5.71 19.03
CA VAL A 109 -5.66 7.12 18.67
C VAL A 109 -4.36 7.88 18.89
N VAL A 110 -3.78 7.82 20.08
CA VAL A 110 -2.58 8.61 20.40
C VAL A 110 -1.37 8.15 19.58
N ILE A 111 -1.08 6.84 19.58
CA ILE A 111 0.05 6.30 18.82
C ILE A 111 -0.12 6.57 17.31
N PRO A 112 -1.28 6.28 16.68
CA PRO A 112 -1.45 6.58 15.26
C PRO A 112 -1.44 8.07 14.93
N ALA A 113 -1.97 8.93 15.82
CA ALA A 113 -1.95 10.38 15.61
C ALA A 113 -0.52 10.94 15.62
N ILE A 114 0.34 10.47 16.55
CA ILE A 114 1.78 10.80 16.53
C ILE A 114 2.41 10.33 15.22
N GLY A 115 2.05 9.13 14.76
CA GLY A 115 2.48 8.62 13.45
C GLY A 115 2.09 9.54 12.29
N VAL A 116 0.86 10.04 12.26
CA VAL A 116 0.42 11.03 11.24
C VAL A 116 1.27 12.29 11.31
N VAL A 117 1.48 12.86 12.50
CA VAL A 117 2.27 14.08 12.68
C VAL A 117 3.71 13.88 12.17
N ILE A 118 4.34 12.76 12.52
CA ILE A 118 5.70 12.45 12.07
C ILE A 118 5.74 12.28 10.54
N ASN A 119 4.79 11.54 9.95
CA ASN A 119 4.74 11.35 8.50
C ASN A 119 4.56 12.68 7.76
N VAL A 120 3.68 13.56 8.25
CA VAL A 120 3.48 14.89 7.66
C VAL A 120 4.73 15.76 7.80
N ALA A 121 5.40 15.72 8.96
CA ALA A 121 6.66 16.45 9.15
C ALA A 121 7.76 15.96 8.19
N LEU A 122 7.91 14.64 8.02
CA LEU A 122 8.87 14.07 7.07
C LEU A 122 8.50 14.37 5.61
N TRP A 123 7.20 14.46 5.32
CA TRP A 123 6.68 14.79 3.99
C TRP A 123 7.06 16.23 3.57
N LEU A 124 7.18 17.18 4.50
CA LEU A 124 7.64 18.54 4.21
C LEU A 124 9.15 18.62 3.89
N SER A 125 9.91 17.59 4.25
CA SER A 125 11.36 17.51 3.98
C SER A 125 11.68 16.88 2.62
N LEU A 126 10.67 16.54 1.80
CA LEU A 126 10.85 15.90 0.50
C LEU A 126 11.15 16.89 -0.62
N ASP A 127 11.87 16.41 -1.62
CA ASP A 127 12.13 17.14 -2.85
C ASP A 127 10.81 17.47 -3.60
N GLY A 128 10.71 18.71 -4.08
CA GLY A 128 9.49 19.25 -4.67
C GLY A 128 9.06 18.52 -5.95
N ILE A 129 10.02 18.02 -6.75
CA ILE A 129 9.72 17.24 -7.95
C ILE A 129 9.01 15.93 -7.57
N SER A 130 9.47 15.28 -6.49
CA SER A 130 8.87 14.04 -5.98
C SER A 130 7.47 14.26 -5.43
N MET A 131 7.23 15.41 -4.78
CA MET A 131 5.88 15.78 -4.34
C MET A 131 4.91 15.97 -5.50
N ILE A 132 5.34 16.57 -6.61
CA ILE A 132 4.49 16.77 -7.79
C ILE A 132 4.19 15.42 -8.46
N ILE A 133 5.22 14.63 -8.77
CA ILE A 133 5.03 13.34 -9.47
C ILE A 133 4.23 12.38 -8.60
N GLY A 134 4.61 12.26 -7.33
CA GLY A 134 3.91 11.44 -6.36
C GLY A 134 2.46 11.90 -6.17
N GLY A 135 2.24 13.21 -6.01
CA GLY A 135 0.91 13.79 -5.83
C GLY A 135 0.01 13.55 -7.04
N ALA A 136 0.54 13.73 -8.26
CA ALA A 136 -0.18 13.45 -9.49
C ALA A 136 -0.58 11.97 -9.59
N TRP A 137 0.35 11.05 -9.30
CA TRP A 137 0.06 9.62 -9.30
C TRP A 137 -0.98 9.22 -8.26
N THR A 138 -0.86 9.73 -7.02
CA THR A 138 -1.85 9.50 -5.97
C THR A 138 -3.22 10.06 -6.37
N ALA A 139 -3.27 11.26 -6.96
CA ALA A 139 -4.51 11.84 -7.45
C ALA A 139 -5.17 10.97 -8.53
N ILE A 140 -4.40 10.44 -9.48
CA ILE A 140 -4.89 9.49 -10.48
C ILE A 140 -5.47 8.24 -9.81
N GLY A 141 -4.76 7.68 -8.82
CA GLY A 141 -5.24 6.53 -8.04
C GLY A 141 -6.56 6.80 -7.32
N VAL A 142 -6.69 7.97 -6.69
CA VAL A 142 -7.91 8.40 -6.00
C VAL A 142 -9.06 8.58 -7.00
N VAL A 143 -8.82 9.23 -8.14
CA VAL A 143 -9.83 9.41 -9.20
C VAL A 143 -10.31 8.05 -9.71
N TYR A 144 -9.39 7.12 -9.99
CA TYR A 144 -9.73 5.76 -10.41
C TYR A 144 -10.60 5.05 -9.36
N LEU A 145 -10.23 5.14 -8.07
CA LEU A 145 -11.01 4.57 -6.98
C LEU A 145 -12.39 5.21 -6.87
N LEU A 146 -12.51 6.53 -6.99
CA LEU A 146 -13.78 7.25 -6.94
C LEU A 146 -14.73 6.82 -8.07
N VAL A 147 -14.20 6.72 -9.29
CA VAL A 147 -14.96 6.25 -10.46
C VAL A 147 -15.43 4.81 -10.25
N LYS A 148 -14.53 3.94 -9.77
CA LYS A 148 -14.84 2.52 -9.58
C LYS A 148 -15.80 2.24 -8.42
N THR A 149 -15.63 2.94 -7.31
CA THR A 149 -16.49 2.80 -6.12
C THR A 149 -17.77 3.64 -6.20
N ARG A 150 -17.97 4.38 -7.31
CA ARG A 150 -19.05 5.37 -7.49
C ARG A 150 -19.18 6.29 -6.26
N GLY A 151 -18.04 6.79 -5.78
CA GLY A 151 -17.96 7.62 -4.57
C GLY A 151 -18.12 6.84 -3.28
N PHE A 152 -17.35 5.76 -3.08
CA PHE A 152 -17.33 4.95 -1.84
C PHE A 152 -18.67 4.29 -1.46
N ARG A 153 -19.56 4.06 -2.43
CA ARG A 153 -20.88 3.45 -2.20
C ARG A 153 -20.91 1.92 -2.28
N ALA A 154 -19.86 1.31 -2.82
CA ALA A 154 -19.71 -0.15 -2.85
C ALA A 154 -18.77 -0.61 -1.73
N ALA A 155 -19.30 -1.40 -0.78
CA ALA A 155 -18.50 -2.01 0.28
C ALA A 155 -17.59 -3.12 -0.29
N PRO A 156 -16.38 -3.33 0.26
CA PRO A 156 -15.62 -4.55 0.03
C PRO A 156 -16.47 -5.76 0.46
N PRO A 157 -16.60 -6.82 -0.38
CA PRO A 157 -17.46 -7.98 -0.11
C PRO A 157 -17.21 -8.73 1.22
N ASP A 158 -16.07 -8.50 1.89
CA ASP A 158 -15.62 -9.29 3.05
C ASP A 158 -15.92 -8.68 4.44
N LEU A 159 -16.63 -7.55 4.54
CA LEU A 159 -16.99 -6.93 5.83
C LEU A 159 -18.42 -7.22 6.31
N THR A 160 -19.16 -8.10 5.62
CA THR A 160 -20.54 -8.47 5.95
C THR A 160 -20.70 -9.63 6.95
N GLY A 161 -19.60 -10.22 7.42
CA GLY A 161 -19.63 -11.23 8.48
C GLY A 161 -19.55 -10.61 9.88
N PRO A 162 -20.26 -11.15 10.89
CA PRO A 162 -20.07 -10.72 12.27
C PRO A 162 -18.61 -10.96 12.67
N ILE A 163 -17.92 -9.90 13.10
CA ILE A 163 -16.57 -10.02 13.67
C ILE A 163 -16.71 -10.82 14.97
N ASN A 164 -16.35 -12.10 14.92
CA ASN A 164 -16.36 -12.95 16.09
C ASN A 164 -15.17 -12.56 16.98
N VAL A 165 -15.45 -11.71 17.96
CA VAL A 165 -14.47 -11.18 18.92
C VAL A 165 -14.01 -12.25 19.93
N GLY A 166 -14.61 -13.45 19.91
CA GLY A 166 -14.35 -14.53 20.87
C GLY A 166 -13.10 -15.38 20.59
N MET A 167 -12.08 -14.86 19.89
CA MET A 167 -10.81 -15.56 19.69
C MET A 167 -9.67 -15.03 20.59
N TYR A 168 -9.97 -14.07 21.47
CA TYR A 168 -9.03 -13.51 22.45
C TYR A 168 -9.51 -13.71 23.90
N ASP A 169 -10.45 -14.61 24.13
CA ASP A 169 -10.84 -15.08 25.46
C ASP A 169 -10.31 -16.51 25.69
#